data_AF-A0A8S3I1R3-F1
#
_entry.id   AF-A0A8S3I1R3-F1
#
_cell.length_a   1.000
_cell.length_b   1.000
_cell.length_c   1.000
_cell.angle_alpha   90.00
_cell.angle_beta   90.00
_cell.angle_gamma   90.00
#
_symmetry.space_group_name_H-M   'P 1'
#
loop_
_entity.id
_entity.type
_entity.pdbx_description
1 polymer ?
#
loop_
_entity_poly.entity_id
_entity_poly.type
_entity_poly.pdbx_seq_one_letter_code
_entity_poly.pdbx_strand_id
1 'polypeptide(L)' 'DNGQQGDYAIQIKFGELIPIYGSAQIDKLTEVLAIARKNGYINYNLNDFLRQDRDEDIYIKLIKTPY' A
#
# COMPACT_ATOMS: atom_id res chain seq x y z
N ASP A 1 -8.88 23.85 20.14
CA ASP A 1 -8.54 22.45 19.80
C ASP A 1 -9.48 21.86 18.77
N ASN A 2 -9.06 21.83 17.51
CA ASN A 2 -9.61 20.92 16.51
C ASN A 2 -8.39 20.34 15.80
N GLY A 3 -7.94 19.18 16.31
CA GLY A 3 -6.83 18.43 15.74
C GLY A 3 -7.16 18.07 14.30
N GLN A 4 -6.65 18.85 13.36
CA GLN A 4 -6.41 18.38 12.01
C GLN A 4 -5.47 17.18 12.16
N GLN A 5 -6.03 15.97 12.17
CA GLN A 5 -5.30 14.75 11.87
C GLN A 5 -4.61 15.02 10.54
N GLY A 6 -3.30 15.25 10.60
CA GLY A 6 -2.52 15.65 9.44
C GLY A 6 -2.73 14.65 8.31
N ASP A 7 -2.99 15.16 7.11
CA ASP A 7 -2.89 14.42 5.86
C ASP A 7 -1.61 13.59 5.89
N TYR A 8 -1.72 12.28 6.15
CA TYR A 8 -0.63 11.35 5.86
C TYR A 8 -0.56 11.24 4.34
N ALA A 9 0.05 12.23 3.69
CA ALA A 9 0.21 12.32 2.24
C ALA A 9 1.23 11.31 1.68
N ILE A 10 1.57 10.26 2.45
CA ILE A 10 2.46 9.21 1.98
C ILE A 10 1.64 8.27 1.12
N GLN A 11 1.81 8.42 -0.19
CA GLN A 11 1.33 7.51 -1.20
C GLN A 11 2.52 6.98 -1.99
N ILE A 12 2.52 5.69 -2.27
CA ILE A 12 3.52 5.04 -3.12
C ILE A 12 2.80 4.28 -4.22
N LYS A 13 3.33 4.34 -5.43
CA LYS A 13 2.79 3.58 -6.55
C LYS A 13 3.28 2.13 -6.45
N PHE A 14 2.40 1.15 -6.61
CA PHE A 14 2.77 -0.26 -6.43
C PHE A 14 3.91 -0.68 -7.36
N GLY A 15 3.94 -0.17 -8.60
CA GLY A 15 5.03 -0.39 -9.54
C GLY A 15 6.40 0.09 -9.05
N GLU A 16 6.47 1.09 -8.17
CA GLU A 16 7.72 1.58 -7.58
C GLU A 16 8.31 0.60 -6.56
N LEU A 17 7.49 -0.31 -6.02
CA LEU A 17 7.93 -1.35 -5.08
C LEU A 17 8.56 -2.56 -5.81
N ILE A 18 8.19 -2.80 -7.07
CA ILE A 18 8.69 -3.93 -7.86
C ILE A 18 10.22 -3.96 -7.95
N PRO A 19 10.92 -2.87 -8.34
CA PRO A 19 12.38 -2.88 -8.42
C PRO A 19 13.07 -2.95 -7.04
N ILE A 20 12.37 -2.59 -5.95
CA ILE A 20 12.93 -2.60 -4.58
C ILE A 20 12.95 -4.02 -4.01
N TYR A 21 11.84 -4.73 -4.16
CA TYR A 21 11.68 -6.08 -3.59
C TYR A 21 12.09 -7.19 -4.57
N GLY A 22 12.10 -6.90 -5.88
CA GLY A 22 12.27 -7.89 -6.94
C GLY A 22 11.04 -8.77 -7.10
N SER A 23 10.85 -9.32 -8.31
CA SER A 23 9.66 -10.11 -8.67
C SER A 23 9.44 -11.31 -7.74
N ALA A 24 10.50 -11.99 -7.31
CA ALA A 24 10.38 -13.15 -6.42
C ALA A 24 9.84 -12.84 -5.00
N GLN A 25 9.89 -11.58 -4.57
CA GLN A 25 9.38 -11.17 -3.25
C GLN A 25 8.08 -10.38 -3.35
N ILE A 26 7.62 -10.05 -4.56
CA ILE A 26 6.42 -9.24 -4.76
C ILE A 26 5.18 -9.95 -4.22
N ASP A 27 5.08 -11.27 -4.39
CA ASP A 27 3.93 -12.04 -3.93
C ASP A 27 3.75 -11.91 -2.42
N LYS A 28 4.86 -12.06 -1.67
CA LYS A 28 4.88 -11.85 -0.21
C LYS A 28 4.56 -10.41 0.17
N LEU A 29 5.02 -9.44 -0.61
CA LEU A 29 4.69 -8.03 -0.39
C LEU A 29 3.17 -7.81 -0.55
N THR A 30 2.53 -8.39 -1.56
CA THR A 30 1.09 -8.23 -1.78
C THR A 30 0.27 -8.81 -0.64
N GLU A 31 0.71 -9.92 -0.03
CA GLU A 31 0.11 -10.47 1.19
C GLU A 31 0.24 -9.53 2.38
N VAL A 32 1.44 -8.97 2.61
CA VAL A 32 1.68 -7.99 3.69
C VAL A 32 0.82 -6.74 3.50
N LEU A 33 0.71 -6.24 2.27
CA LEU A 33 -0.14 -5.09 1.93
C LEU A 33 -1.63 -5.42 2.16
N ALA A 34 -2.09 -6.63 1.83
CA ALA A 34 -3.46 -7.04 2.13
C ALA A 34 -3.73 -7.09 3.64
N ILE A 35 -2.80 -7.62 4.44
CA ILE A 35 -2.90 -7.62 5.91
C ILE A 35 -2.90 -6.19 6.45
N ALA A 36 -2.02 -5.32 5.96
CA ALA A 36 -1.95 -3.92 6.37
C ALA A 36 -3.25 -3.17 6.06
N ARG A 37 -3.85 -3.42 4.90
CA ARG A 37 -5.16 -2.87 4.52
C ARG A 37 -6.28 -3.38 5.40
N LYS A 38 -6.33 -4.68 5.68
CA LYS A 38 -7.33 -5.29 6.58
C LYS A 38 -7.30 -4.66 7.98
N ASN A 39 -6.12 -4.25 8.44
CA ASN A 39 -5.94 -3.61 9.75
C ASN A 39 -6.05 -2.06 9.71
N GLY A 40 -6.36 -1.50 8.53
CA GLY A 40 -6.57 -0.07 8.32
C GLY A 40 -5.29 0.77 8.37
N TYR A 41 -4.10 0.17 8.16
CA TYR A 41 -2.84 0.92 8.07
C TYR A 41 -2.66 1.58 6.71
N ILE A 42 -3.15 0.94 5.66
CA ILE A 42 -3.07 1.45 4.28
C ILE A 42 -4.42 1.32 3.57
N ASN A 43 -4.58 2.00 2.46
CA ASN A 43 -5.69 1.82 1.55
C ASN A 43 -5.25 1.93 0.08
N TYR A 44 -5.94 1.22 -0.82
CA TYR A 44 -5.75 1.30 -2.26
C TYR A 44 -7.08 0.98 -2.96
N ASN A 45 -7.29 1.52 -4.17
CA ASN A 45 -8.57 1.45 -4.89
C ASN A 45 -8.72 0.14 -5.68
N LEU A 46 -8.63 -1.01 -5.01
CA LEU A 46 -8.92 -2.32 -5.57
C LEU A 46 -9.78 -3.13 -4.61
N ASN A 47 -10.60 -4.03 -5.15
CA ASN A 47 -11.38 -4.98 -4.35
C ASN A 47 -10.68 -6.33 -4.16
N ASP A 48 -9.49 -6.50 -4.73
CA ASP A 48 -8.70 -7.75 -4.75
C ASP A 48 -7.22 -7.46 -4.36
N PHE A 49 -6.41 -8.51 -4.29
CA PHE A 49 -4.96 -8.42 -4.12
C PHE A 49 -4.28 -7.70 -5.29
N LEU A 50 -3.19 -7.00 -4.99
CA LEU A 50 -2.33 -6.35 -5.98
C LEU A 50 -1.57 -7.42 -6.79
N ARG A 51 -1.54 -7.26 -8.12
CA ARG A 51 -0.81 -8.16 -9.03
C ARG A 51 0.26 -7.38 -9.79
N GLN A 52 1.49 -7.92 -9.80
CA GLN A 52 2.67 -7.26 -10.39
C GLN A 52 2.39 -6.74 -11.81
N ASP A 53 1.88 -7.59 -12.70
CA ASP A 53 1.76 -7.26 -14.13
C ASP A 53 0.52 -6.44 -14.51
N ARG A 54 -0.36 -6.12 -13.55
CA ARG A 54 -1.65 -5.46 -13.83
C ARG A 54 -1.83 -4.16 -13.05
N ASP A 55 -1.33 -4.14 -11.82
CA ASP A 55 -1.74 -3.15 -10.83
C ASP A 55 -0.59 -2.17 -10.50
N GLU A 56 0.43 -2.06 -11.37
CA GLU A 56 1.57 -1.15 -11.19
C GLU A 56 1.15 0.30 -10.97
N ASP A 57 0.03 0.72 -11.57
CA ASP A 57 -0.50 2.08 -11.47
C ASP A 57 -1.30 2.36 -10.20
N ILE A 58 -1.47 1.37 -9.32
CA ILE A 58 -2.24 1.53 -8.09
C ILE A 58 -1.43 2.25 -7.03
N TYR A 59 -2.02 3.31 -6.48
CA TYR A 59 -1.46 4.03 -5.35
C TYR A 59 -1.88 3.38 -4.04
N ILE A 60 -0.88 3.04 -3.24
CA ILE A 60 -1.01 2.60 -1.85
C ILE A 60 -0.87 3.83 -0.96
N LYS A 61 -1.94 4.20 -0.26
CA LYS A 61 -1.98 5.34 0.65
C LYS A 61 -1.80 4.87 2.08
N LEU A 62 -0.90 5.49 2.83
CA LEU A 62 -0.78 5.29 4.26
C LEU A 62 -1.92 6.01 4.99
N ILE A 63 -2.66 5.28 5.83
CA ILE A 63 -3.79 5.79 6.60
C ILE A 63 -3.39 6.09 8.04
N LYS A 64 -2.58 5.22 8.64
CA LYS A 64 -2.01 5.42 9.98
C LYS A 64 -0.68 4.69 10.08
N THR A 65 0.25 5.27 10.83
CA THR A 65 1.49 4.61 11.23
C THR A 65 1.22 3.68 12.42
N PRO A 66 1.98 2.58 12.59
CA PRO A 66 1.90 1.73 13.78
C PRO A 66 2.50 2.37 15.05
N TYR A 67 2.46 3.70 15.18
CA TYR A 67 3.04 4.47 16.29
C TYR A 67 2.07 5.55 16.76
#